data_AF-A0A2W7A8A2-F1
#
_entry.id   AF-A0A2W7A8A2-F1
#
_cell.length_a   1.000
_cell.length_b   1.000
_cell.length_c   1.000
_cell.angle_alpha   90.00
_cell.angle_beta   90.00
_cell.angle_gamma   90.00
#
_symmetry.space_group_name_H-M   'P 1'
#
loop_
_entity.id
_entity.type
_entity.pdbx_description
1 polymer ?
#
loop_
_entity_poly.entity_id
_entity_poly.type
_entity_poly.pdbx_seq_one_letter_code
_entity_poly.pdbx_strand_id
1 'polypeptide(L)'
;MPKLANLQLGQKFTLLLLLVFLGGIIASSIALSSVLNRNAQAQLTTNALMLMETMNSVRDYTTNQVSPELTHRLETEFLPETVPAYSAREVFETFRGNPIYADFFYKEATLNPTNLRDKADGFEAQLVENFRQQGTAQETSGFRQTPAGDLYYIARPIKITKASCLECHSTPAAAPASMIERYGASNGFGWQLDEIIGAQMISVPAEKVLKSARQSLVLILGIFILAFSVATLLVNLWLKRYVVRPLNRMAQAAEAASMGDPSAEFVVNSKDEVGKLAEAFNRMQMSLQMAMQRLERYREGRRNSGDFSGK
;
A
#
# COMPACT_ATOMS: atom_id res chain seq x y z
N MET A 1 -30.92 8.91 -17.61
CA MET A 1 -29.91 9.99 -17.43
C MET A 1 -30.14 11.15 -18.43
N PRO A 2 -31.18 12.00 -18.25
CA PRO A 2 -31.50 13.07 -19.21
C PRO A 2 -30.48 14.23 -19.23
N LYS A 3 -29.70 14.41 -18.15
CA LYS A 3 -28.76 15.53 -18.00
C LYS A 3 -27.50 15.46 -18.89
N LEU A 4 -27.11 14.27 -19.37
CA LEU A 4 -25.93 14.10 -20.22
C LEU A 4 -26.18 14.54 -21.67
N ALA A 5 -27.44 14.48 -22.14
CA ALA A 5 -27.79 14.82 -23.52
C ALA A 5 -27.54 16.30 -23.83
N ASN A 6 -27.82 17.18 -22.86
CA ASN A 6 -27.74 18.65 -22.99
C ASN A 6 -26.33 19.23 -22.86
N LEU A 7 -25.31 18.41 -22.60
CA LEU A 7 -23.93 18.87 -22.48
C LEU A 7 -23.33 19.18 -23.86
N GLN A 8 -22.61 20.30 -23.96
CA GLN A 8 -21.79 20.62 -25.13
C GLN A 8 -20.71 19.55 -25.32
N LEU A 9 -20.24 19.36 -26.55
CA LEU A 9 -19.25 18.33 -26.89
C LEU A 9 -18.01 18.39 -25.97
N GLY A 10 -17.50 19.60 -25.71
CA GLY A 10 -16.37 19.80 -24.80
C GLY A 10 -16.65 19.32 -23.37
N GLN A 11 -17.85 19.56 -22.85
CA GLN A 11 -18.24 19.13 -21.49
C GLN A 11 -18.35 17.60 -21.40
N LYS A 12 -18.86 16.95 -22.46
CA LYS A 12 -18.92 15.47 -22.53
C LYS A 12 -17.51 14.86 -22.49
N PHE A 13 -16.56 15.44 -23.22
CA PHE A 13 -15.15 15.01 -23.19
C PHE A 13 -14.51 15.25 -21.83
N THR A 14 -14.69 16.45 -21.25
CA THR A 14 -14.14 16.74 -19.91
C THR A 14 -14.69 15.76 -18.87
N LEU A 15 -15.99 15.46 -18.90
CA LEU A 15 -16.60 14.50 -17.99
C LEU A 15 -16.02 13.10 -18.16
N LEU A 16 -15.85 12.64 -19.41
CA LEU A 16 -15.25 11.34 -19.70
C LEU A 16 -13.80 11.26 -19.20
N LEU A 17 -13.00 12.29 -19.44
CA LEU A 17 -11.62 12.38 -18.94
C LEU A 17 -11.58 12.33 -17.41
N LEU A 18 -12.47 13.07 -16.74
CA LEU A 18 -12.58 13.05 -15.27
C LEU A 18 -12.95 11.66 -14.75
N LEU A 19 -13.88 10.96 -15.39
CA LEU A 19 -14.27 9.61 -14.98
C LEU A 19 -13.12 8.60 -15.13
N VAL A 20 -12.44 8.63 -16.28
CA VAL A 20 -11.27 7.77 -16.52
C VAL A 20 -10.17 8.07 -15.51
N PHE A 21 -9.93 9.35 -15.24
CA PHE A 21 -8.92 9.78 -14.27
C PHE A 21 -9.26 9.33 -12.85
N LEU A 22 -10.50 9.53 -12.41
CA LEU A 22 -10.95 9.17 -11.06
C LEU A 22 -10.87 7.65 -10.85
N GLY A 23 -11.25 6.86 -11.86
CA GLY A 23 -11.04 5.42 -11.86
C GLY A 23 -9.56 5.04 -11.80
N GLY A 24 -8.71 5.71 -12.59
CA GLY A 24 -7.26 5.50 -12.62
C GLY A 24 -6.57 5.82 -11.28
N ILE A 25 -6.95 6.93 -10.63
CA ILE A 25 -6.44 7.28 -9.30
C ILE A 25 -6.84 6.22 -8.29
N ILE A 26 -8.11 5.81 -8.25
CA ILE A 26 -8.58 4.82 -7.27
C ILE A 26 -7.82 3.51 -7.46
N ALA A 27 -7.74 3.00 -8.68
CA ALA A 27 -7.00 1.77 -8.98
C ALA A 27 -5.51 1.88 -8.61
N SER A 28 -4.86 2.99 -8.98
CA SER A 28 -3.45 3.24 -8.66
C SER A 28 -3.21 3.40 -7.16
N SER A 29 -4.14 4.05 -6.44
CA SER A 29 -4.06 4.25 -4.99
C SER A 29 -4.14 2.93 -4.24
N ILE A 30 -5.07 2.05 -4.65
CA ILE A 30 -5.22 0.72 -4.08
C ILE A 30 -3.95 -0.12 -4.35
N ALA A 31 -3.48 -0.13 -5.59
CA ALA A 31 -2.28 -0.86 -5.98
C ALA A 31 -1.04 -0.37 -5.21
N LEU A 32 -0.82 0.95 -5.17
CA LEU A 32 0.32 1.56 -4.49
C LEU A 32 0.25 1.35 -2.97
N SER A 33 -0.92 1.52 -2.35
CA SER A 33 -1.10 1.25 -0.93
C SER A 33 -0.80 -0.21 -0.59
N SER A 34 -1.22 -1.16 -1.42
CA SER A 34 -0.90 -2.58 -1.25
C SER A 34 0.60 -2.84 -1.32
N VAL A 35 1.28 -2.29 -2.34
CA VAL A 35 2.74 -2.43 -2.50
C VAL A 35 3.50 -1.82 -1.32
N LEU A 36 3.14 -0.60 -0.91
CA LEU A 36 3.80 0.08 0.21
C LEU A 36 3.57 -0.65 1.54
N ASN A 37 2.37 -1.17 1.79
CA ASN A 37 2.09 -1.93 3.00
C ASN A 37 2.84 -3.27 3.02
N ARG A 38 2.90 -3.99 1.89
CA ARG A 38 3.69 -5.23 1.76
C ARG A 38 5.18 -4.96 1.98
N ASN A 39 5.72 -3.90 1.40
CA ASN A 39 7.12 -3.52 1.59
C ASN A 39 7.41 -3.12 3.05
N ALA A 40 6.52 -2.36 3.69
CA ALA A 40 6.64 -2.01 5.09
C ALA A 40 6.67 -3.24 5.99
N GLN A 41 5.74 -4.18 5.79
CA GLN A 41 5.70 -5.43 6.55
C GLN A 41 6.92 -6.31 6.28
N ALA A 42 7.36 -6.42 5.02
CA ALA A 42 8.57 -7.17 4.67
C ALA A 42 9.81 -6.61 5.38
N GLN A 43 9.97 -5.28 5.40
CA GLN A 43 11.07 -4.63 6.09
C GLN A 43 11.04 -4.89 7.60
N LEU A 44 9.86 -4.81 8.24
CA LEU A 44 9.68 -5.12 9.65
C LEU A 44 10.03 -6.58 9.95
N THR A 45 9.55 -7.51 9.13
CA THR A 45 9.87 -8.94 9.23
C THR A 45 11.37 -9.21 9.12
N THR A 46 12.04 -8.65 8.11
CA THR A 46 13.49 -8.85 7.92
C THR A 46 14.27 -8.34 9.13
N ASN A 47 13.94 -7.16 9.65
CA ASN A 47 14.61 -6.61 10.83
C ASN A 47 14.37 -7.48 12.08
N ALA A 48 13.14 -7.92 12.29
CA ALA A 48 12.79 -8.76 13.44
C ALA A 48 13.47 -10.14 13.38
N LEU A 49 13.49 -10.77 12.19
CA LEU A 49 14.18 -12.04 11.95
C LEU A 49 15.70 -11.91 12.14
N MET A 50 16.31 -10.85 11.63
CA MET A 50 17.75 -10.61 11.81
C MET A 50 18.11 -10.53 13.30
N LEU A 51 17.32 -9.80 14.08
CA LEU A 51 17.52 -9.71 15.53
C LEU A 51 17.28 -11.06 16.22
N MET A 52 16.24 -11.79 15.81
CA MET A 52 15.95 -13.13 16.35
C MET A 52 17.12 -14.09 16.09
N GLU A 53 17.63 -14.16 14.87
CA GLU A 53 18.77 -15.02 14.54
C GLU A 53 20.07 -14.56 15.21
N THR A 54 20.22 -13.27 15.45
CA THR A 54 21.34 -12.75 16.25
C THR A 54 21.23 -13.25 17.69
N MET A 55 20.04 -13.23 18.30
CA MET A 55 19.83 -13.76 19.65
C MET A 55 20.01 -15.28 19.69
N ASN A 56 19.57 -16.00 18.66
CA ASN A 56 19.86 -17.44 18.53
C ASN A 56 21.37 -17.70 18.45
N SER A 57 22.11 -16.88 17.72
CA SER A 57 23.58 -16.99 17.65
C SER A 57 24.23 -16.76 19.03
N VAL A 58 23.71 -15.82 19.83
CA VAL A 58 24.16 -15.60 21.22
C VAL A 58 23.84 -16.83 22.10
N ARG A 59 22.65 -17.42 21.95
CA ARG A 59 22.26 -18.65 22.66
C ARG A 59 23.18 -19.81 22.31
N ASP A 60 23.48 -19.98 21.03
CA ASP A 60 24.34 -21.04 20.52
C ASP A 60 25.78 -20.84 20.99
N TYR A 61 26.30 -19.61 20.94
CA TYR A 61 27.62 -19.29 21.50
C TYR A 61 27.69 -19.59 23.00
N THR A 62 26.66 -19.19 23.75
CA THR A 62 26.59 -19.46 25.19
C THR A 62 26.65 -20.97 25.46
N THR A 63 25.80 -21.74 24.77
CA THR A 63 25.72 -23.20 24.93
C THR A 63 27.02 -23.90 24.57
N ASN A 64 27.64 -23.52 23.44
CA ASN A 64 28.74 -24.26 22.85
C ASN A 64 30.12 -23.82 23.34
N GLN A 65 30.27 -22.57 23.81
CA GLN A 65 31.57 -21.98 24.15
C GLN A 65 31.65 -21.44 25.58
N VAL A 66 30.53 -20.95 26.17
CA VAL A 66 30.56 -20.34 27.51
C VAL A 66 30.24 -21.35 28.59
N SER A 67 29.12 -22.07 28.47
CA SER A 67 28.64 -23.01 29.49
C SER A 67 29.68 -24.10 29.82
N PRO A 68 30.38 -24.74 28.85
CA PRO A 68 31.37 -25.78 29.16
C PRO A 68 32.50 -25.29 30.07
N GLU A 69 33.01 -24.08 29.83
CA GLU A 69 34.12 -23.48 30.58
C GLU A 69 33.75 -23.10 32.03
N LEU A 70 32.45 -22.98 32.32
CA LEU A 70 31.95 -22.58 33.63
C LEU A 70 31.37 -23.75 34.44
N THR A 71 31.35 -24.97 33.88
CA THR A 71 30.72 -26.16 34.50
C THR A 71 31.21 -26.41 35.92
N HIS A 72 32.52 -26.33 36.18
CA HIS A 72 33.08 -26.57 37.51
C HIS A 72 32.63 -25.55 38.56
N ARG A 73 32.37 -24.29 38.16
CA ARG A 73 31.89 -23.26 39.09
C ARG A 73 30.41 -23.47 39.46
N LEU A 74 29.63 -24.06 38.55
CA LEU A 74 28.20 -24.34 38.76
C LEU A 74 27.92 -25.30 39.92
N GLU A 75 28.92 -26.11 40.31
CA GLU A 75 28.82 -27.00 41.48
C GLU A 75 28.65 -26.23 42.80
N THR A 76 29.08 -24.96 42.85
CA THR A 76 29.11 -24.15 44.08
C THR A 76 28.31 -22.85 43.97
N GLU A 77 28.16 -22.29 42.77
CA GLU A 77 27.49 -21.01 42.53
C GLU A 77 26.63 -21.08 41.27
N PHE A 78 25.40 -20.56 41.32
CA PHE A 78 24.59 -20.45 40.11
C PHE A 78 25.01 -19.24 39.29
N LEU A 79 25.51 -19.49 38.07
CA LEU A 79 25.95 -18.48 37.12
C LEU A 79 24.92 -18.37 35.98
N PRO A 80 24.08 -17.32 35.92
CA PRO A 80 23.07 -17.15 34.88
C PRO A 80 23.68 -17.03 33.48
N GLU A 81 24.95 -16.61 33.38
CA GLU A 81 25.70 -16.49 32.12
C GLU A 81 25.86 -17.84 31.40
N THR A 82 25.66 -18.97 32.09
CA THR A 82 25.63 -20.30 31.48
C THR A 82 24.27 -20.65 30.88
N VAL A 83 23.23 -19.85 31.13
CA VAL A 83 21.87 -20.03 30.59
C VAL A 83 21.73 -19.25 29.28
N PRO A 84 21.54 -19.92 28.12
CA PRO A 84 21.49 -19.24 26.82
C PRO A 84 20.45 -18.12 26.71
N ALA A 85 19.27 -18.32 27.31
CA ALA A 85 18.19 -17.33 27.34
C ALA A 85 18.57 -16.06 28.11
N TYR A 86 19.32 -16.21 29.21
CA TYR A 86 19.79 -15.10 30.00
C TYR A 86 20.79 -14.26 29.20
N SER A 87 21.81 -14.88 28.62
CA SER A 87 22.82 -14.19 27.83
C SER A 87 22.22 -13.45 26.62
N ALA A 88 21.31 -14.10 25.88
CA ALA A 88 20.61 -13.44 24.78
C ALA A 88 19.81 -12.22 25.26
N ARG A 89 19.11 -12.35 26.40
CA ARG A 89 18.37 -11.23 26.99
C ARG A 89 19.29 -10.08 27.39
N GLU A 90 20.36 -10.33 28.13
CA GLU A 90 21.28 -9.27 28.59
C GLU A 90 21.98 -8.56 27.42
N VAL A 91 22.36 -9.31 26.37
CA VAL A 91 22.89 -8.71 25.14
C VAL A 91 21.84 -7.82 24.48
N PHE A 92 20.58 -8.27 24.42
CA PHE A 92 19.51 -7.45 23.86
C PHE A 92 19.20 -6.22 24.71
N GLU A 93 19.21 -6.33 26.04
CA GLU A 93 19.06 -5.19 26.96
C GLU A 93 20.18 -4.16 26.74
N THR A 94 21.41 -4.62 26.50
CA THR A 94 22.53 -3.75 26.10
C THR A 94 22.25 -3.06 24.74
N PHE A 95 21.74 -3.81 23.75
CA PHE A 95 21.37 -3.28 22.43
C PHE A 95 20.32 -2.16 22.52
N ARG A 96 19.25 -2.35 23.31
CA ARG A 96 18.20 -1.33 23.53
C ARG A 96 18.62 -0.20 24.48
N GLY A 97 19.77 -0.31 25.12
CA GLY A 97 20.40 0.82 25.83
C GLY A 97 20.77 1.98 24.89
N ASN A 98 20.89 1.72 23.58
CA ASN A 98 20.98 2.77 22.58
C ASN A 98 19.61 3.45 22.38
N PRO A 99 19.49 4.78 22.50
CA PRO A 99 18.21 5.50 22.35
C PRO A 99 17.48 5.25 21.02
N ILE A 100 18.20 4.89 19.95
CA ILE A 100 17.60 4.58 18.64
C ILE A 100 16.80 3.28 18.69
N TYR A 101 17.17 2.35 19.58
CA TYR A 101 16.59 1.01 19.69
C TYR A 101 15.85 0.78 21.01
N ALA A 102 15.57 1.83 21.78
CA ALA A 102 14.95 1.73 23.10
C ALA A 102 13.57 1.04 23.10
N ASP A 103 12.83 1.16 21.99
CA ASP A 103 11.51 0.58 21.78
C ASP A 103 11.54 -0.79 21.05
N PHE A 104 12.71 -1.41 20.97
CA PHE A 104 12.85 -2.79 20.53
C PHE A 104 12.80 -3.71 21.73
N PHE A 105 12.12 -4.85 21.59
CA PHE A 105 11.96 -5.81 22.67
C PHE A 105 12.29 -7.21 22.20
N TYR A 106 13.06 -7.92 23.03
CA TYR A 106 13.27 -9.36 22.93
C TYR A 106 12.83 -9.99 24.23
N LYS A 107 12.07 -11.07 24.16
CA LYS A 107 11.61 -11.80 25.33
C LYS A 107 11.36 -13.26 25.00
N GLU A 108 11.73 -14.14 25.92
CA GLU A 108 11.33 -15.55 25.90
C GLU A 108 10.11 -15.73 26.81
N ALA A 109 8.95 -15.30 26.30
CA ALA A 109 7.74 -15.20 27.06
C ALA A 109 7.23 -16.59 27.43
N THR A 110 7.36 -16.95 28.70
CA THR A 110 7.11 -18.30 29.20
C THR A 110 5.95 -18.26 30.20
N LEU A 111 5.09 -19.27 30.18
CA LEU A 111 3.91 -19.32 31.05
C LEU A 111 4.31 -19.49 32.53
N ASN A 112 5.31 -20.34 32.78
CA ASN A 112 5.89 -20.59 34.10
C ASN A 112 7.44 -20.51 34.02
N PRO A 113 8.04 -19.31 34.01
CA PRO A 113 9.49 -19.15 33.94
C PRO A 113 10.16 -19.25 35.30
N THR A 114 11.45 -19.57 35.33
CA THR A 114 12.29 -19.39 36.53
C THR A 114 12.42 -17.92 36.91
N ASN A 115 12.72 -17.05 35.95
CA ASN A 115 12.83 -15.61 36.17
C ASN A 115 11.53 -14.90 35.79
N LEU A 116 10.92 -14.16 36.71
CA LEU A 116 9.65 -13.47 36.49
C LEU A 116 9.71 -12.38 35.40
N ARG A 117 10.91 -11.90 35.04
CA ARG A 117 11.12 -11.00 33.89
C ARG A 117 10.65 -11.63 32.56
N ASP A 118 10.64 -12.96 32.49
CA ASP A 118 10.26 -13.72 31.31
C ASP A 118 8.80 -14.21 31.36
N LYS A 119 8.04 -13.84 32.41
CA LYS A 119 6.66 -14.28 32.55
C LYS A 119 5.80 -13.67 31.45
N ALA A 120 5.13 -14.53 30.71
CA ALA A 120 4.23 -14.13 29.64
C ALA A 120 3.13 -13.20 30.17
N ASP A 121 2.91 -12.07 29.50
CA ASP A 121 1.73 -11.26 29.71
C ASP A 121 0.49 -11.88 29.04
N GLY A 122 -0.68 -11.24 29.15
CA GLY A 122 -1.92 -11.79 28.60
C GLY A 122 -1.90 -12.02 27.08
N PHE A 123 -1.22 -11.16 26.32
CA PHE A 123 -1.08 -11.31 24.88
C PHE A 123 -0.11 -12.44 24.54
N GLU A 124 1.04 -12.46 25.21
CA GLU A 124 2.08 -13.48 25.00
C GLU A 124 1.58 -14.86 25.39
N ALA A 125 0.86 -15.00 26.52
CA ALA A 125 0.28 -16.25 26.97
C ALA A 125 -0.71 -16.83 25.94
N GLN A 126 -1.54 -15.98 25.33
CA GLN A 126 -2.45 -16.39 24.28
C GLN A 126 -1.69 -16.91 23.04
N LEU A 127 -0.57 -16.29 22.67
CA LEU A 127 0.28 -16.81 21.59
C LEU A 127 0.84 -18.20 21.91
N VAL A 128 1.30 -18.41 23.15
CA VAL A 128 1.80 -19.72 23.59
C VAL A 128 0.70 -20.79 23.53
N GLU A 129 -0.51 -20.48 23.99
CA GLU A 129 -1.64 -21.41 23.91
C GLU A 129 -2.06 -21.69 22.46
N ASN A 130 -2.00 -20.70 21.57
CA ASN A 130 -2.24 -20.92 20.14
C ASN A 130 -1.21 -21.88 19.54
N PHE A 131 0.07 -21.78 19.92
CA PHE A 131 1.10 -22.71 19.48
C PHE A 131 0.84 -24.13 19.99
N ARG A 132 0.41 -24.28 21.26
CA ARG A 132 0.03 -25.58 21.84
C ARG A 132 -1.11 -26.25 21.06
N GLN A 133 -2.09 -25.47 20.61
CA GLN A 133 -3.23 -25.98 19.84
C GLN A 133 -2.87 -26.31 18.38
N GLN A 134 -2.01 -25.52 17.75
CA GLN A 134 -1.71 -25.66 16.32
C GLN A 134 -0.62 -26.71 16.02
N GLY A 135 0.19 -27.09 17.01
CA GLY A 135 1.10 -28.26 17.02
C GLY A 135 2.29 -28.24 16.04
N THR A 136 2.13 -27.64 14.85
CA THR A 136 3.13 -27.59 13.76
C THR A 136 3.51 -26.18 13.33
N ALA A 137 2.82 -25.15 13.84
CA ALA A 137 3.14 -23.75 13.55
C ALA A 137 4.53 -23.40 14.10
N GLN A 138 5.49 -23.15 13.20
CA GLN A 138 6.88 -22.84 13.54
C GLN A 138 7.08 -21.37 13.91
N GLU A 139 6.18 -20.49 13.45
CA GLU A 139 6.33 -19.05 13.57
C GLU A 139 4.97 -18.37 13.40
N THR A 140 4.76 -17.27 14.12
CA THR A 140 3.67 -16.34 13.83
C THR A 140 4.17 -14.91 13.94
N SER A 141 3.55 -14.00 13.21
CA SER A 141 3.88 -12.59 13.23
C SER A 141 2.63 -11.75 13.09
N GLY A 142 2.71 -10.50 13.54
CA GLY A 142 1.56 -9.61 13.50
C GLY A 142 1.85 -8.27 14.15
N PHE A 143 0.79 -7.50 14.35
CA PHE A 143 0.86 -6.22 15.03
C PHE A 143 0.25 -6.33 16.43
N ARG A 144 0.88 -5.67 17.39
CA ARG A 144 0.42 -5.53 18.76
C ARG A 144 0.38 -4.05 19.11
N GLN A 145 -0.78 -3.58 19.56
CA GLN A 145 -0.91 -2.23 20.09
C GLN A 145 -0.38 -2.20 21.53
N THR A 146 0.42 -1.18 21.83
CA THR A 146 0.92 -0.92 23.18
C THR A 146 0.75 0.56 23.52
N PRO A 147 0.79 0.95 24.81
CA PRO A 147 0.77 2.37 25.19
C PRO A 147 1.90 3.20 24.55
N ALA A 148 3.02 2.56 24.18
CA ALA A 148 4.16 3.20 23.53
C ALA A 148 4.04 3.26 21.99
N GLY A 149 3.00 2.65 21.40
CA GLY A 149 2.77 2.62 19.96
C GLY A 149 2.55 1.21 19.40
N ASP A 150 2.37 1.14 18.07
CA ASP A 150 2.20 -0.12 17.35
C ASP A 150 3.55 -0.83 17.19
N LEU A 151 3.62 -2.07 17.70
CA LEU A 151 4.76 -2.96 17.54
C LEU A 151 4.43 -4.03 16.50
N TYR A 152 5.40 -4.34 15.64
CA TYR A 152 5.37 -5.56 14.84
C TYR A 152 6.14 -6.64 15.57
N TYR A 153 5.52 -7.79 15.80
CA TYR A 153 6.16 -8.91 16.49
C TYR A 153 6.35 -10.11 15.57
N ILE A 154 7.37 -10.88 15.87
CA ILE A 154 7.58 -12.24 15.38
C ILE A 154 7.80 -13.14 16.59
N ALA A 155 7.15 -14.30 16.58
CA ALA A 155 7.14 -15.24 17.68
C ALA A 155 7.38 -16.65 17.16
N ARG A 156 8.23 -17.42 17.85
CA ARG A 156 8.45 -18.85 17.61
C ARG A 156 8.22 -19.64 18.89
N PRO A 157 7.60 -20.84 18.85
CA PRO A 157 7.35 -21.61 20.05
C PRO A 157 8.65 -22.13 20.67
N ILE A 158 8.73 -22.09 21.99
CA ILE A 158 9.80 -22.72 22.76
C ILE A 158 9.30 -24.08 23.21
N LYS A 159 9.69 -25.11 22.44
CA LYS A 159 9.37 -26.52 22.72
C LYS A 159 10.53 -27.19 23.44
N ILE A 160 10.24 -27.93 24.51
CA ILE A 160 11.24 -28.72 25.23
C ILE A 160 11.55 -29.99 24.43
N THR A 161 12.60 -29.94 23.62
CA THR A 161 13.00 -31.06 22.73
C THR A 161 14.12 -31.93 23.30
N LYS A 162 14.81 -31.49 24.35
CA LYS A 162 15.93 -32.20 24.97
C LYS A 162 15.61 -32.55 26.42
N ALA A 163 15.90 -33.79 26.82
CA ALA A 163 15.72 -34.25 28.20
C ALA A 163 16.61 -33.49 29.20
N SER A 164 17.74 -32.94 28.76
CA SER A 164 18.65 -32.15 29.61
C SER A 164 17.98 -30.89 30.20
N CYS A 165 16.95 -30.34 29.55
CA CYS A 165 16.16 -29.24 30.12
C CYS A 165 15.46 -29.66 31.43
N LEU A 166 15.09 -30.94 31.56
CA LEU A 166 14.37 -31.47 32.70
C LEU A 166 15.29 -31.77 33.90
N GLU A 167 16.61 -31.74 33.72
CA GLU A 167 17.57 -31.82 34.83
C GLU A 167 17.37 -30.66 35.82
N CYS A 168 17.01 -29.47 35.31
CA CYS A 168 16.75 -28.30 36.14
C CYS A 168 15.26 -27.94 36.25
N HIS A 169 14.43 -28.27 35.25
CA HIS A 169 13.05 -27.77 35.16
C HIS A 169 11.95 -28.82 35.39
N SER A 170 12.30 -30.05 35.80
CA SER A 170 11.31 -31.08 36.14
C SER A 170 10.64 -30.79 37.49
N THR A 171 11.38 -30.93 38.59
CA THR A 171 10.91 -30.66 39.96
C THR A 171 11.94 -29.84 40.72
N PRO A 172 11.54 -29.07 41.74
CA PRO A 172 12.49 -28.32 42.55
C PRO A 172 13.57 -29.21 43.18
N ALA A 173 13.25 -30.45 43.57
CA ALA A 173 14.23 -31.35 44.20
C ALA A 173 15.33 -31.84 43.25
N ALA A 174 15.08 -31.85 41.93
CA ALA A 174 16.07 -32.24 40.93
C ALA A 174 17.01 -31.09 40.52
N ALA A 175 16.59 -29.84 40.76
CA ALA A 175 17.32 -28.67 40.32
C ALA A 175 18.55 -28.36 41.20
N PRO A 176 19.58 -27.69 40.64
CA PRO A 176 20.72 -27.25 41.43
C PRO A 176 20.31 -26.39 42.62
N ALA A 177 20.82 -26.70 43.82
CA ALA A 177 20.50 -25.96 45.04
C ALA A 177 20.78 -24.46 44.92
N SER A 178 21.87 -24.10 44.24
CA SER A 178 22.26 -22.72 43.96
C SER A 178 21.26 -21.97 43.06
N MET A 179 20.56 -22.66 42.16
CA MET A 179 19.48 -22.08 41.36
C MET A 179 18.26 -21.77 42.22
N ILE A 180 17.89 -22.70 43.11
CA ILE A 180 16.75 -22.55 44.02
C ILE A 180 17.02 -21.43 45.02
N GLU A 181 18.24 -21.31 45.54
CA GLU A 181 18.62 -20.22 46.43
C GLU A 181 18.42 -18.85 45.76
N ARG A 182 18.75 -18.74 44.47
CA ARG A 182 18.62 -17.49 43.71
C ARG A 182 17.19 -17.16 43.28
N TYR A 183 16.44 -18.14 42.78
CA TYR A 183 15.14 -17.90 42.13
C TYR A 183 13.93 -18.48 42.88
N GLY A 184 14.17 -19.25 43.93
CA GLY A 184 13.14 -19.96 44.67
C GLY A 184 12.66 -21.24 43.98
N ALA A 185 11.77 -21.97 44.66
CA ALA A 185 11.21 -23.24 44.21
C ALA A 185 9.80 -23.11 43.57
N SER A 186 9.26 -21.89 43.48
CA SER A 186 7.84 -21.68 43.16
C SER A 186 7.53 -21.63 41.66
N ASN A 187 8.48 -21.27 40.80
CA ASN A 187 8.27 -21.09 39.36
C ASN A 187 9.38 -21.76 38.54
N GLY A 188 9.13 -22.02 37.27
CA GLY A 188 10.14 -22.61 36.37
C GLY A 188 10.34 -24.10 36.51
N PHE A 189 9.34 -24.82 37.06
CA PHE A 189 9.34 -26.27 37.19
C PHE A 189 8.07 -26.88 36.60
N GLY A 190 8.03 -28.20 36.50
CA GLY A 190 6.89 -28.97 35.98
C GLY A 190 6.84 -29.07 34.45
N TRP A 191 7.91 -28.69 33.76
CA TRP A 191 7.99 -28.81 32.30
C TRP A 191 8.06 -30.28 31.89
N GLN A 192 7.49 -30.58 30.73
CA GLN A 192 7.50 -31.92 30.15
C GLN A 192 8.23 -31.97 28.81
N LEU A 193 8.77 -33.14 28.46
CA LEU A 193 9.34 -33.36 27.13
C LEU A 193 8.24 -33.19 26.09
N ASP A 194 8.60 -32.55 24.98
CA ASP A 194 7.72 -32.17 23.88
C ASP A 194 6.65 -31.10 24.21
N GLU A 195 6.69 -30.51 25.40
CA GLU A 195 5.80 -29.41 25.77
C GLU A 195 6.26 -28.07 25.17
N ILE A 196 5.33 -27.27 24.68
CA ILE A 196 5.56 -25.84 24.37
C ILE A 196 5.35 -25.05 25.66
N ILE A 197 6.41 -24.48 26.21
CA ILE A 197 6.38 -23.76 27.51
C ILE A 197 6.24 -22.24 27.36
N GLY A 198 6.55 -21.73 26.17
CA GLY A 198 6.68 -20.31 25.92
C GLY A 198 6.84 -19.98 24.44
N ALA A 199 7.11 -18.70 24.16
CA ALA A 199 7.40 -18.18 22.83
C ALA A 199 8.62 -17.26 22.88
N GLN A 200 9.58 -17.49 21.99
CA GLN A 200 10.66 -16.56 21.74
C GLN A 200 10.12 -15.45 20.84
N MET A 201 10.24 -14.20 21.29
CA MET A 201 9.63 -13.06 20.64
C MET A 201 10.62 -11.93 20.40
N ILE A 202 10.57 -11.36 19.19
CA ILE A 202 11.14 -10.05 18.87
C ILE A 202 9.98 -9.12 18.50
N SER A 203 9.96 -7.93 19.10
CA SER A 203 9.03 -6.86 18.76
C SER A 203 9.83 -5.62 18.33
N VAL A 204 9.46 -5.06 17.18
CA VAL A 204 10.09 -3.88 16.60
C VAL A 204 9.05 -2.76 16.41
N PRO A 205 9.42 -1.48 16.59
CA PRO A 205 8.49 -0.37 16.43
C PRO A 205 8.04 -0.25 14.96
N ALA A 206 6.74 -0.38 14.72
CA ALA A 206 6.18 -0.33 13.37
C ALA A 206 5.87 1.11 12.92
N GLU A 207 5.65 2.03 13.86
CA GLU A 207 5.14 3.37 13.58
C GLU A 207 6.01 4.15 12.59
N LYS A 208 7.34 4.14 12.77
CA LYS A 208 8.26 4.86 11.88
C LYS A 208 8.20 4.34 10.45
N VAL A 209 8.14 3.02 10.28
CA VAL A 209 8.07 2.37 8.96
C VAL A 209 6.72 2.64 8.29
N LEU A 210 5.62 2.47 9.04
CA LEU A 210 4.27 2.72 8.55
C LEU A 210 4.04 4.20 8.22
N LYS A 211 4.58 5.13 9.02
CA LYS A 211 4.53 6.57 8.76
C LYS A 211 5.30 6.93 7.49
N SER A 212 6.50 6.37 7.31
CA SER A 212 7.27 6.55 6.07
C SER A 212 6.49 6.02 4.86
N ALA A 213 5.86 4.86 4.96
CA ALA A 213 5.03 4.31 3.89
C ALA A 213 3.83 5.22 3.55
N ARG A 214 3.15 5.76 4.56
CA ARG A 214 2.05 6.73 4.38
C ARG A 214 2.52 8.04 3.73
N GLN A 215 3.67 8.58 4.15
CA GLN A 215 4.25 9.78 3.56
C GLN A 215 4.59 9.57 2.08
N SER A 216 5.22 8.44 1.74
CA SER A 216 5.49 8.07 0.35
C SER A 216 4.20 7.92 -0.46
N LEU A 217 3.16 7.30 0.11
CA LEU A 217 1.85 7.18 -0.54
C LEU A 217 1.28 8.57 -0.88
N VAL A 218 1.23 9.48 0.10
CA VAL A 218 0.69 10.84 -0.08
C VAL A 218 1.50 11.63 -1.11
N LEU A 219 2.83 11.55 -1.08
CA LEU A 219 3.71 12.24 -2.04
C LEU A 219 3.49 11.73 -3.46
N ILE A 220 3.50 10.40 -3.66
CA ILE A 220 3.32 9.81 -5.00
C ILE A 220 1.92 10.10 -5.53
N LEU A 221 0.88 9.99 -4.69
CA LEU A 221 -0.48 10.36 -5.08
C LEU A 221 -0.60 11.85 -5.42
N GLY A 222 0.05 12.73 -4.65
CA GLY A 222 0.09 14.15 -4.94
C GLY A 222 0.72 14.45 -6.31
N ILE A 223 1.84 13.79 -6.63
CA ILE A 223 2.51 13.90 -7.93
C ILE A 223 1.60 13.39 -9.06
N PHE A 224 0.95 12.24 -8.87
CA PHE A 224 0.00 11.71 -9.87
C PHE A 224 -1.18 12.65 -10.09
N ILE A 225 -1.82 13.11 -9.02
CA ILE A 225 -2.96 14.05 -9.13
C ILE A 225 -2.53 15.31 -9.88
N LEU A 226 -1.35 15.87 -9.56
CA LEU A 226 -0.83 17.05 -10.24
C LEU A 226 -0.58 16.77 -11.74
N ALA A 227 0.14 15.68 -12.06
CA ALA A 227 0.48 15.32 -13.43
C ALA A 227 -0.79 15.14 -14.30
N PHE A 228 -1.78 14.45 -13.79
CA PHE A 228 -3.05 14.25 -14.49
C PHE A 228 -3.90 15.50 -14.57
N SER A 229 -3.88 16.38 -13.55
CA SER A 229 -4.57 17.67 -13.61
C SER A 229 -4.00 18.54 -14.73
N VAL A 230 -2.67 18.58 -14.84
CA VAL A 230 -1.97 19.27 -15.94
C VAL A 230 -2.32 18.64 -17.29
N ALA A 231 -2.28 17.31 -17.41
CA ALA A 231 -2.64 16.61 -18.65
C ALA A 231 -4.09 16.90 -19.07
N THR A 232 -5.03 16.88 -18.12
CA THR A 232 -6.46 17.16 -18.37
C THR A 232 -6.65 18.60 -18.86
N LEU A 233 -5.96 19.56 -18.23
CA LEU A 233 -5.99 20.96 -18.64
C LEU A 233 -5.47 21.11 -20.08
N LEU A 234 -4.31 20.51 -20.39
CA LEU A 234 -3.71 20.58 -21.72
C LEU A 234 -4.61 19.95 -22.80
N VAL A 235 -5.16 18.77 -22.54
CA VAL A 235 -6.10 18.09 -23.47
C VAL A 235 -7.36 18.91 -23.69
N ASN A 236 -7.95 19.50 -22.64
CA ASN A 236 -9.12 20.36 -22.77
C ASN A 236 -8.82 21.63 -23.57
N LEU A 237 -7.68 22.28 -23.35
CA LEU A 237 -7.27 23.46 -24.10
C LEU A 237 -7.05 23.10 -25.59
N TRP A 238 -6.41 21.97 -25.85
CA TRP A 238 -6.18 21.46 -27.19
C TRP A 238 -7.50 21.14 -27.91
N LEU A 239 -8.39 20.33 -27.30
CA LEU A 239 -9.71 20.01 -27.86
C LEU A 239 -10.55 21.26 -28.12
N LYS A 240 -10.54 22.22 -27.18
CA LYS A 240 -11.28 23.47 -27.34
C LYS A 240 -10.76 24.27 -28.55
N ARG A 241 -9.44 24.31 -28.76
CA ARG A 241 -8.80 25.09 -29.82
C ARG A 241 -8.94 24.46 -31.20
N TYR A 242 -8.80 23.14 -31.30
CA TYR A 242 -8.68 22.43 -32.58
C TYR A 242 -9.95 21.68 -33.01
N VAL A 243 -10.85 21.36 -32.08
CA VAL A 243 -12.08 20.61 -32.39
C VAL A 243 -13.33 21.45 -32.12
N VAL A 244 -13.55 21.86 -30.86
CA VAL A 244 -14.82 22.50 -30.45
C VAL A 244 -15.04 23.86 -31.11
N ARG A 245 -14.01 24.73 -31.13
CA ARG A 245 -14.14 26.06 -31.75
C ARG A 245 -14.40 26.00 -33.27
N PRO A 246 -13.63 25.23 -34.07
CA PRO A 246 -13.94 25.06 -35.49
C PRO A 246 -15.33 24.47 -35.76
N LEU A 247 -15.74 23.43 -35.03
CA LEU A 247 -17.08 22.84 -35.19
C LEU A 247 -18.19 23.86 -34.88
N ASN A 248 -18.05 24.64 -33.82
CA ASN A 248 -19.03 25.69 -33.49
C ASN A 248 -19.10 26.78 -34.58
N ARG A 249 -17.96 27.18 -35.16
CA ARG A 249 -17.95 28.15 -36.26
C ARG A 249 -18.64 27.61 -37.51
N MET A 250 -18.40 26.33 -37.85
CA MET A 250 -19.09 25.70 -38.97
C MET A 250 -20.59 25.57 -38.72
N ALA A 251 -21.00 25.21 -37.49
CA ALA A 251 -22.42 25.18 -37.14
C ALA A 251 -23.09 26.56 -37.30
N GLN A 252 -22.43 27.63 -36.86
CA GLN A 252 -22.92 29.01 -37.03
C GLN A 252 -22.98 29.43 -38.50
N ALA A 253 -21.97 29.09 -39.31
CA ALA A 253 -21.96 29.38 -40.75
C ALA A 253 -23.09 28.63 -41.50
N ALA A 254 -23.34 27.37 -41.14
CA ALA A 254 -24.45 26.59 -41.69
C ALA A 254 -25.82 27.17 -41.31
N GLU A 255 -26.00 27.64 -40.07
CA GLU A 255 -27.21 28.33 -39.62
C GLU A 255 -27.44 29.64 -40.40
N ALA A 256 -26.39 30.44 -40.61
CA ALA A 256 -26.49 31.67 -41.41
C ALA A 256 -26.85 31.38 -42.88
N ALA A 257 -26.19 30.38 -43.48
CA ALA A 257 -26.48 29.94 -44.84
C ALA A 257 -27.93 29.41 -45.00
N SER A 258 -28.47 28.73 -43.99
CA SER A 258 -29.86 28.24 -44.01
C SER A 258 -30.89 29.37 -43.95
N MET A 259 -30.54 30.47 -43.28
CA MET A 259 -31.34 31.71 -43.24
C MET A 259 -31.19 32.57 -44.51
N GLY A 260 -30.46 32.09 -45.52
CA GLY A 260 -30.34 32.76 -46.81
C GLY A 260 -29.22 33.79 -46.90
N ASP A 261 -28.23 33.78 -45.99
CA ASP A 261 -27.01 34.57 -46.12
C ASP A 261 -26.00 33.87 -47.05
N PRO A 262 -25.78 34.36 -48.28
CA PRO A 262 -24.86 33.73 -49.23
C PRO A 262 -23.38 34.02 -48.91
N SER A 263 -23.08 34.90 -47.95
CA SER A 263 -21.70 35.30 -47.60
C SER A 263 -21.05 34.44 -46.52
N ALA A 264 -21.79 33.50 -45.93
CA ALA A 264 -21.29 32.62 -44.88
C ALA A 264 -20.21 31.66 -45.42
N GLU A 265 -18.92 31.95 -45.20
CA GLU A 265 -17.81 31.13 -45.71
C GLU A 265 -17.29 30.14 -44.66
N PHE A 266 -17.15 28.86 -45.02
CA PHE A 266 -16.57 27.86 -44.11
C PHE A 266 -15.03 27.94 -44.19
N VAL A 267 -14.42 28.62 -43.21
CA VAL A 267 -12.96 28.81 -43.19
C VAL A 267 -12.20 27.48 -43.02
N VAL A 268 -11.45 27.08 -44.04
CA VAL A 268 -10.59 25.87 -44.03
C VAL A 268 -9.20 26.22 -43.50
N ASN A 269 -8.99 26.07 -42.20
CA ASN A 269 -7.69 26.35 -41.55
C ASN A 269 -6.98 25.10 -41.01
N SER A 270 -7.46 23.90 -41.35
CA SER A 270 -6.84 22.64 -40.94
C SER A 270 -6.79 21.64 -42.10
N LYS A 271 -5.87 20.67 -42.01
CA LYS A 271 -5.73 19.55 -42.96
C LYS A 271 -6.24 18.22 -42.37
N ASP A 272 -6.79 18.25 -41.16
CA ASP A 272 -7.38 17.11 -40.45
C ASP A 272 -8.82 16.82 -40.93
N GLU A 273 -9.51 15.92 -40.24
CA GLU A 273 -10.90 15.56 -40.49
C GLU A 273 -11.84 16.78 -40.40
N VAL A 274 -11.55 17.75 -39.52
CA VAL A 274 -12.34 18.97 -39.38
C VAL A 274 -12.14 19.88 -40.59
N GLY A 275 -10.92 19.97 -41.11
CA GLY A 275 -10.60 20.67 -42.36
C GLY A 275 -11.30 20.07 -43.57
N LYS A 276 -11.23 18.75 -43.73
CA LYS A 276 -11.92 18.02 -44.81
C LYS A 276 -13.45 18.21 -44.76
N LEU A 277 -14.02 18.28 -43.55
CA LEU A 277 -15.43 18.58 -43.35
C LEU A 277 -15.78 20.01 -43.82
N ALA A 278 -14.96 21.00 -43.44
CA ALA A 278 -15.15 22.39 -43.88
C ALA A 278 -15.12 22.51 -45.41
N GLU A 279 -14.19 21.83 -46.09
CA GLU A 279 -14.15 21.80 -47.56
C GLU A 279 -15.40 21.18 -48.19
N ALA A 280 -15.91 20.09 -47.61
CA ALA A 280 -17.14 19.45 -48.09
C ALA A 280 -18.35 20.39 -47.97
N PHE A 281 -18.46 21.13 -46.85
CA PHE A 281 -19.50 22.14 -46.65
C PHE A 281 -19.41 23.30 -47.65
N ASN A 282 -18.21 23.82 -47.93
CA ASN A 282 -18.02 24.84 -48.98
C ASN A 282 -18.50 24.37 -50.35
N ARG A 283 -18.15 23.14 -50.76
CA ARG A 283 -18.61 22.57 -52.03
C ARG A 283 -20.13 22.44 -52.10
N MET A 284 -20.76 22.05 -50.98
CA MET A 284 -22.22 21.95 -50.88
C MET A 284 -22.89 23.32 -51.02
N GLN A 285 -22.41 24.33 -50.30
CA GLN A 285 -22.95 25.69 -50.36
C GLN A 285 -22.86 26.28 -51.77
N MET A 286 -21.70 26.13 -52.43
CA MET A 286 -21.50 26.59 -53.80
C MET A 286 -22.47 25.90 -54.79
N SER A 287 -22.70 24.59 -54.60
CA SER A 287 -23.68 23.84 -55.39
C SER A 287 -25.10 24.34 -55.17
N LEU A 288 -25.47 24.68 -53.92
CA LEU A 288 -26.77 25.22 -53.57
C LEU A 288 -27.02 26.61 -54.17
N GLN A 289 -26.03 27.50 -54.08
CA GLN A 289 -26.09 28.84 -54.69
C GLN A 289 -26.26 28.77 -56.20
N MET A 290 -25.50 27.90 -56.88
CA MET A 290 -25.65 27.70 -58.32
C MET A 290 -27.05 27.18 -58.69
N ALA A 291 -27.63 26.29 -57.87
CA ALA A 291 -28.99 25.79 -58.09
C ALA A 291 -30.05 26.88 -57.90
N MET A 292 -29.94 27.72 -56.85
CA MET A 292 -30.84 28.85 -56.62
C MET A 292 -30.76 29.89 -57.75
N GLN A 293 -29.56 30.27 -58.19
CA GLN A 293 -29.37 31.19 -59.32
C GLN A 293 -29.94 30.64 -60.64
N ARG A 294 -29.91 29.32 -60.86
CA ARG A 294 -30.57 28.69 -62.01
C ARG A 294 -32.09 28.80 -61.91
N LEU A 295 -32.66 28.56 -60.74
CA LEU A 295 -34.10 28.70 -60.48
C LEU A 295 -34.58 30.15 -60.68
N GLU A 296 -33.83 31.14 -60.20
CA GLU A 296 -34.13 32.56 -60.39
C GLU A 296 -34.09 32.95 -61.87
N ARG A 297 -33.03 32.58 -62.61
CA ARG A 297 -32.95 32.80 -64.06
C ARG A 297 -34.10 32.14 -64.81
N TYR A 298 -34.52 30.94 -64.40
CA TYR A 298 -35.67 30.26 -65.00
C TYR A 298 -36.99 30.99 -64.71
N ARG A 299 -37.16 31.54 -63.51
CA ARG A 299 -38.31 32.38 -63.13
C ARG A 299 -38.34 33.69 -63.90
N GLU A 300 -37.22 34.39 -64.05
CA GLU A 300 -37.12 35.64 -64.82
C GLU A 300 -37.38 35.40 -66.30
N GLY A 301 -36.80 34.35 -66.88
CA GLY A 301 -37.07 33.96 -68.27
C GLY A 301 -38.55 33.65 -68.53
N ARG A 302 -39.24 33.04 -67.56
CA ARG A 302 -40.69 32.76 -67.65
C ARG A 302 -41.56 34.01 -67.43
N ARG A 303 -41.08 34.99 -66.66
CA ARG A 303 -41.77 36.27 -66.40
C ARG A 303 -41.70 37.20 -67.62
N ASN A 304 -40.54 37.27 -68.29
CA ASN A 304 -40.37 38.05 -69.54
C ASN A 304 -41.08 37.44 -70.75
N SER A 305 -41.33 36.14 -70.77
CA SER A 305 -42.10 35.48 -71.85
C SER A 305 -43.62 35.57 -71.67
N GLY A 306 -44.11 35.88 -70.46
CA GLY A 306 -45.54 36.15 -70.20
C GLY A 306 -46.00 37.56 -70.59
N ASP A 307 -45.09 38.55 -70.56
CA ASP A 307 -45.39 39.96 -70.89
C ASP A 307 -45.53 40.20 -72.42
N PHE A 308 -45.09 39.25 -73.24
CA PHE A 308 -45.22 39.29 -74.70
C PHE A 308 -46.55 38.72 -75.25
N SER A 309 -47.44 38.23 -74.39
CA SER A 309 -48.73 37.64 -74.82
C SER A 309 -49.94 38.55 -74.52
N GLY A 310 -49.73 39.83 -74.18
CA GLY A 310 -50.76 40.76 -73.71
C GLY A 310 -51.03 41.99 -74.57
N LYS A 311 -50.68 41.99 -75.86
CA LYS A 311 -51.11 43.02 -76.83
C LYS A 311 -51.52 42.40 -78.16
#